data_AF-A0A925MJ39-F1
#
_entry.id   AF-A0A925MJ39-F1
#
_cell.length_a   1.000
_cell.length_b   1.000
_cell.length_c   1.000
_cell.angle_alpha   90.00
_cell.angle_beta   90.00
_cell.angle_gamma   90.00
#
_symmetry.space_group_name_H-M   'P 1'
#
loop_
_entity.id
_entity.type
_entity.pdbx_description
1 polymer ?
#
loop_
_entity_poly.entity_id
_entity_poly.type
_entity_poly.pdbx_seq_one_letter_code
_entity_poly.pdbx_strand_id
1 'polypeptide(L)'
;TLLLLGAYHLLFAIWAICCPHNAFDLLGIPRPNHPTLWRVLGIIIGALGIALIIGAENPIRHWPIVLVLFIKSCLTISFIGLSILERQLPPATLVPLAFDSIIWLPLIAIILWRAVLAHTGIPLSRREPYSIPEAANTYLLSNGQTLYEASRKQPLVLVFLRHFGCTFTRQILRGLQDLEQQAKHNNASLVLVHMLQSGQEINYLGHNSDTPRIADPRCELYRSFGLGKGGFFELFGPQVWWRGAISVFKGCGVGHLAGDGLQMPGAFVFHNGRIISSQPAHSAADLPNLSALFKSTSP
;
A
#
# COMPACT_ATOMS: atom_id res chain seq x y z
N THR A 1 -15.99 13.95 5.62
CA THR A 1 -15.32 13.69 6.91
C THR A 1 -14.29 14.76 7.29
N LEU A 2 -13.39 15.18 6.38
CA LEU A 2 -12.51 16.33 6.65
C LEU A 2 -13.29 17.63 6.95
N LEU A 3 -14.45 17.81 6.33
CA LEU A 3 -15.36 18.92 6.63
C LEU A 3 -15.77 18.96 8.12
N LEU A 4 -16.16 17.81 8.68
CA LEU A 4 -16.54 17.69 10.10
C LEU A 4 -15.34 17.97 11.01
N LEU A 5 -14.18 17.44 10.64
CA LEU A 5 -12.93 17.66 11.37
C LEU A 5 -12.52 19.13 11.36
N GLY A 6 -12.62 19.81 10.21
CA GLY A 6 -12.36 21.23 10.07
C GLY A 6 -13.35 22.08 10.85
N ALA A 7 -14.65 21.75 10.82
CA ALA A 7 -15.67 22.41 11.61
C ALA A 7 -15.41 22.27 13.13
N TYR A 8 -15.02 21.08 13.58
CA TYR A 8 -14.62 20.84 14.97
C TYR A 8 -13.43 21.74 15.38
N HIS A 9 -12.39 21.84 14.55
CA HIS A 9 -11.24 22.71 14.81
C HIS A 9 -11.63 24.21 14.82
N LEU A 10 -12.54 24.63 13.95
CA LEU A 10 -13.06 26.00 13.96
C LEU A 10 -13.88 26.33 15.20
N LEU A 11 -14.75 25.42 15.64
CA LEU A 11 -15.53 25.61 16.86
C LEU A 11 -14.61 25.70 18.09
N PHE A 12 -13.60 24.83 18.16
CA PHE A 12 -12.58 24.92 19.20
C PHE A 12 -11.82 26.26 19.15
N ALA A 13 -11.42 26.71 17.97
CA ALA A 13 -10.73 27.98 17.78
C ALA A 13 -11.56 29.17 18.28
N ILE A 14 -12.84 29.23 17.89
CA ILE A 14 -13.77 30.27 18.34
C ILE A 14 -13.89 30.24 19.87
N TRP A 15 -14.07 29.06 20.45
CA TRP A 15 -14.15 28.91 21.91
C TRP A 15 -12.87 29.36 22.62
N ALA A 16 -11.69 28.96 22.14
CA ALA A 16 -10.40 29.34 22.71
C ALA A 16 -10.12 30.85 22.61
N ILE A 17 -10.56 31.50 21.52
CA ILE A 17 -10.36 32.93 21.30
C ILE A 17 -11.33 33.76 22.15
N CYS A 18 -12.62 33.45 22.09
CA CYS A 18 -13.68 34.23 22.74
C CYS A 18 -13.73 33.98 24.25
N CYS A 19 -13.44 32.75 24.69
CA CYS A 19 -13.60 32.32 26.08
C CYS A 19 -12.33 31.64 26.64
N PRO A 20 -11.16 32.33 26.67
CA PRO A 20 -9.86 31.70 26.95
C PRO A 20 -9.70 31.11 28.36
N HIS A 21 -10.54 31.51 29.33
CA HIS A 21 -10.53 30.96 30.68
C HIS A 21 -11.51 29.79 30.86
N ASN A 22 -12.52 29.67 30.00
CA ASN A 22 -13.63 28.75 30.20
C ASN A 22 -13.19 27.27 30.17
N ALA A 23 -12.24 26.93 29.30
CA ALA A 23 -11.64 25.58 29.26
C ALA A 23 -10.98 25.18 30.59
N PHE A 24 -10.30 26.12 31.23
CA PHE A 24 -9.58 25.90 32.49
C PHE A 24 -10.56 25.79 33.67
N ASP A 25 -11.58 26.65 33.67
CA ASP A 25 -12.65 26.63 34.68
C ASP A 25 -13.45 25.32 34.62
N LEU A 26 -13.79 24.82 33.42
CA LEU A 26 -14.50 23.56 33.21
C LEU A 26 -13.71 22.35 33.72
N LEU A 27 -12.39 22.37 33.55
CA LEU A 27 -11.48 21.31 33.96
C LEU A 27 -11.03 21.43 35.42
N GLY A 28 -11.41 22.50 36.12
CA GLY A 28 -11.00 22.76 37.50
C GLY A 28 -9.50 22.98 37.67
N ILE A 29 -8.83 23.51 36.63
CA ILE A 29 -7.38 23.75 36.64
C ILE A 29 -7.07 25.25 36.74
N PRO A 30 -5.87 25.63 37.25
CA PRO A 30 -5.49 27.04 37.34
C PRO A 30 -5.54 27.75 35.98
N ARG A 31 -6.09 28.97 35.96
CA ARG A 31 -6.14 29.81 34.76
C ARG A 31 -4.72 30.18 34.30
N PRO A 32 -4.50 30.34 32.98
CA PRO A 32 -3.20 30.75 32.47
C PRO A 32 -2.89 32.21 32.85
N ASN A 33 -1.65 32.47 33.26
CA ASN A 33 -1.17 33.83 33.56
C ASN A 33 -1.21 34.76 32.33
N HIS A 34 -1.07 34.19 31.13
CA HIS A 34 -1.12 34.90 29.85
C HIS A 34 -2.16 34.29 28.92
N PRO A 35 -3.46 34.65 29.06
CA PRO A 35 -4.54 34.09 28.25
C PRO A 35 -4.38 34.36 26.75
N THR A 36 -3.61 35.39 26.37
CA THR A 36 -3.28 35.69 24.96
C THR A 36 -2.59 34.52 24.25
N LEU A 37 -1.74 33.75 24.93
CA LEU A 37 -1.08 32.59 24.33
C LEU A 37 -2.09 31.49 23.94
N TRP A 38 -3.13 31.31 24.78
CA TRP A 38 -4.23 30.39 24.48
C TRP A 38 -5.05 30.87 23.28
N ARG A 39 -5.27 32.18 23.14
CA ARG A 39 -5.92 32.76 21.96
C ARG A 39 -5.10 32.56 20.68
N VAL A 40 -3.78 32.74 20.75
CA VAL A 40 -2.88 32.47 19.63
C VAL A 40 -2.95 31.00 19.20
N LEU A 41 -2.98 30.06 20.15
CA LEU A 41 -3.22 28.65 19.85
C LEU A 41 -4.55 28.43 19.13
N GLY A 42 -5.62 29.12 19.58
CA GLY A 42 -6.91 29.13 18.91
C GLY A 42 -6.81 29.61 17.45
N ILE A 43 -6.05 30.67 17.16
CA ILE A 43 -5.84 31.17 15.78
C ILE A 43 -5.13 30.12 14.92
N ILE A 44 -4.08 29.49 15.44
CA ILE A 44 -3.32 28.45 14.71
C ILE A 44 -4.24 27.25 14.40
N ILE A 45 -5.03 26.81 15.38
CA ILE A 45 -5.98 25.71 15.22
C ILE A 45 -7.11 26.11 14.25
N GLY A 46 -7.57 27.36 14.29
CA GLY A 46 -8.56 27.89 13.37
C GLY A 46 -8.07 27.89 11.92
N ALA A 47 -6.83 28.32 11.69
CA ALA A 47 -6.21 28.26 10.37
C ALA A 47 -6.12 26.82 9.83
N LEU A 48 -5.78 25.86 10.70
CA LEU A 48 -5.83 24.44 10.35
C LEU A 48 -7.25 23.97 10.03
N GLY A 49 -8.25 24.42 10.79
CA GLY A 49 -9.66 24.14 10.53
C GLY A 49 -10.11 24.61 9.14
N ILE A 50 -9.74 25.83 8.74
CA ILE A 50 -10.00 26.35 7.38
C ILE A 50 -9.31 25.49 6.33
N ALA A 51 -8.02 25.17 6.53
CA ALA A 51 -7.25 24.34 5.61
C ALA A 51 -7.89 22.95 5.42
N LEU A 52 -8.43 22.35 6.48
CA LEU A 52 -9.12 21.06 6.43
C LEU A 52 -10.45 21.14 5.67
N ILE A 53 -11.18 22.25 5.78
CA ILE A 53 -12.42 22.47 5.03
C ILE A 53 -12.11 22.60 3.53
N ILE A 54 -11.10 23.40 3.18
CA ILE A 54 -10.64 23.53 1.78
C ILE A 54 -10.17 22.16 1.25
N GLY A 55 -9.38 21.44 2.05
CA GLY A 55 -8.91 20.11 1.70
C GLY A 55 -10.00 19.05 1.58
N ALA A 56 -11.21 19.30 2.09
CA ALA A 56 -12.31 18.35 2.06
C ALA A 56 -12.87 18.12 0.65
N GLU A 57 -12.72 19.07 -0.28
CA GLU A 57 -13.16 18.94 -1.68
C GLU A 57 -12.40 17.83 -2.42
N ASN A 58 -11.09 17.73 -2.16
CA ASN A 58 -10.26 16.68 -2.73
C ASN A 58 -9.15 16.26 -1.74
N PRO A 59 -9.49 15.37 -0.78
CA PRO A 59 -8.57 14.95 0.28
C PRO A 59 -7.29 14.28 -0.23
N ILE A 60 -7.37 13.62 -1.39
CA ILE A 60 -6.23 12.94 -2.02
C ILE A 60 -5.26 13.96 -2.61
N ARG A 61 -5.77 15.01 -3.28
CA ARG A 61 -4.95 16.11 -3.80
C ARG A 61 -4.32 16.91 -2.66
N HIS A 62 -5.08 17.16 -1.60
CA HIS A 62 -4.66 17.97 -0.45
C HIS A 62 -4.08 17.12 0.69
N TRP A 63 -3.50 15.96 0.38
CA TRP A 63 -2.89 15.06 1.36
C TRP A 63 -1.84 15.72 2.27
N PRO A 64 -1.06 16.76 1.88
CA PRO A 64 -0.10 17.38 2.79
C PRO A 64 -0.75 18.02 4.01
N ILE A 65 -1.98 18.56 3.87
CA ILE A 65 -2.74 19.13 4.98
C ILE A 65 -3.08 18.03 6.01
N VAL A 66 -3.50 16.87 5.49
CA VAL A 66 -3.82 15.69 6.30
C VAL A 66 -2.55 15.13 6.96
N LEU A 67 -1.41 15.17 6.28
CA LEU A 67 -0.11 14.77 6.85
C LEU A 67 0.28 15.66 8.02
N VAL A 68 0.17 16.98 7.88
CA VAL A 68 0.45 17.93 8.96
C VAL A 68 -0.43 17.63 10.18
N LEU A 69 -1.72 17.33 9.98
CA LEU A 69 -2.62 16.95 11.05
C LEU A 69 -2.22 15.62 11.71
N PHE A 70 -1.79 14.63 10.93
CA PHE A 70 -1.28 13.36 11.44
C PHE A 70 -0.03 13.56 12.31
N ILE A 71 0.95 14.32 11.81
CA ILE A 71 2.18 14.65 12.53
C ILE A 71 1.84 15.37 13.85
N LYS A 72 0.98 16.39 13.80
CA LYS A 72 0.49 17.09 14.99
C LYS A 72 -0.10 16.11 16.01
N SER A 73 -0.99 15.22 15.57
CA SER A 73 -1.65 14.25 16.46
C SER A 73 -0.65 13.28 17.09
N CYS A 74 0.32 12.77 16.32
CA CYS A 74 1.39 11.91 16.83
C CYS A 74 2.26 12.63 17.87
N LEU A 75 2.68 13.87 17.58
CA LEU A 75 3.50 14.67 18.50
C LEU A 75 2.74 14.99 19.79
N THR A 76 1.43 15.32 19.68
CA THR A 76 0.59 15.57 20.85
C THR A 76 0.43 14.31 21.72
N ILE A 77 0.19 13.14 21.12
CA ILE A 77 0.12 11.87 21.85
C ILE A 77 1.45 11.55 22.55
N SER A 78 2.58 11.73 21.86
CA SER A 78 3.90 11.53 22.46
C SER A 78 4.15 12.48 23.64
N PHE A 79 3.80 13.77 23.49
CA PHE A 79 3.93 14.76 24.56
C PHE A 79 3.07 14.41 25.77
N ILE A 80 1.81 14.01 25.56
CA ILE A 80 0.92 13.54 26.64
C ILE A 80 1.55 12.36 27.39
N GLY A 81 2.10 11.38 26.66
CA GLY A 81 2.77 10.21 27.26
C GLY A 81 3.96 10.60 28.15
N LEU A 82 4.78 11.55 27.70
CA LEU A 82 5.91 12.08 28.48
C LEU A 82 5.42 12.84 29.72
N SER A 83 4.41 13.71 29.58
CA SER A 83 3.87 14.47 30.72
C SER A 83 3.21 13.59 31.78
N ILE A 84 2.63 12.45 31.40
CA ILE A 84 2.12 11.44 32.35
C ILE A 84 3.28 10.80 33.12
N LEU A 85 4.37 10.44 32.43
CA LEU A 85 5.55 9.85 33.04
C LEU A 85 6.22 10.80 34.04
N GLU A 86 6.28 12.08 33.68
CA GLU A 86 6.87 13.16 34.49
C GLU A 86 5.91 13.74 35.54
N ARG A 87 4.64 13.30 35.56
CA ARG A 87 3.56 13.77 36.46
C ARG A 87 3.35 15.29 36.43
N GLN A 88 3.55 15.91 35.27
CA GLN A 88 3.48 17.38 35.11
C GLN A 88 2.06 17.91 34.86
N LEU A 89 1.16 17.07 34.35
CA LEU A 89 -0.20 17.49 33.97
C LEU A 89 -1.26 16.92 34.90
N PRO A 90 -2.25 17.73 35.33
CA PRO A 90 -3.44 17.23 36.02
C PRO A 90 -4.17 16.20 35.15
N PRO A 91 -4.62 15.05 35.69
CA PRO A 91 -5.32 14.03 34.90
C PRO A 91 -6.54 14.56 34.12
N ALA A 92 -7.20 15.60 34.62
CA ALA A 92 -8.32 16.26 33.96
C ALA A 92 -7.98 16.83 32.57
N THR A 93 -6.73 17.22 32.31
CA THR A 93 -6.31 17.77 31.01
C THR A 93 -6.10 16.69 29.94
N LEU A 94 -5.94 15.43 30.36
CA LEU A 94 -5.66 14.31 29.46
C LEU A 94 -6.86 13.95 28.59
N VAL A 95 -8.08 14.09 29.12
CA VAL A 95 -9.33 13.73 28.42
C VAL A 95 -9.58 14.58 27.17
N PRO A 96 -9.58 15.92 27.22
CA PRO A 96 -9.80 16.74 26.02
C PRO A 96 -8.65 16.62 25.02
N LEU A 97 -7.41 16.45 25.48
CA LEU A 97 -6.25 16.24 24.61
C LEU A 97 -6.29 14.89 23.89
N ALA A 98 -6.67 13.83 24.60
CA ALA A 98 -6.88 12.51 24.02
C ALA A 98 -8.05 12.51 23.02
N PHE A 99 -9.15 13.20 23.35
CA PHE A 99 -10.29 13.34 22.45
C PHE A 99 -9.87 14.06 21.15
N ASP A 100 -9.11 15.15 21.25
CA ASP A 100 -8.63 15.91 20.08
C ASP A 100 -7.69 15.11 19.16
N SER A 101 -6.78 14.31 19.73
CA SER A 101 -5.69 13.69 18.97
C SER A 101 -5.91 12.22 18.61
N ILE A 102 -6.72 11.47 19.36
CA ILE A 102 -6.89 10.02 19.18
C ILE A 102 -8.12 9.68 18.35
N ILE A 103 -9.26 10.35 18.58
CA ILE A 103 -10.53 9.96 17.94
C ILE A 103 -10.49 10.09 16.41
N TRP A 104 -9.72 11.07 15.91
CA TRP A 104 -9.61 11.35 14.49
C TRP A 104 -8.47 10.58 13.80
N LEU A 105 -7.58 9.95 14.57
CA LEU A 105 -6.38 9.30 14.04
C LEU A 105 -6.69 8.16 13.04
N PRO A 106 -7.66 7.26 13.28
CA PRO A 106 -7.99 6.21 12.32
C PRO A 106 -8.46 6.79 10.98
N LEU A 107 -9.26 7.84 11.01
CA LEU A 107 -9.74 8.52 9.81
C LEU A 107 -8.60 9.19 9.05
N ILE A 108 -7.74 9.93 9.75
CA ILE A 108 -6.57 10.60 9.16
C ILE A 108 -5.66 9.56 8.48
N ALA A 109 -5.39 8.45 9.17
CA ALA A 109 -4.60 7.35 8.64
C ALA A 109 -5.20 6.73 7.38
N ILE A 110 -6.53 6.52 7.34
CA ILE A 110 -7.23 6.01 6.13
C ILE A 110 -7.08 6.96 4.95
N ILE A 111 -7.20 8.28 5.16
CA ILE A 111 -7.06 9.26 4.08
C ILE A 111 -5.63 9.29 3.55
N LEU A 112 -4.64 9.28 4.45
CA LEU A 112 -3.21 9.20 4.06
C LEU A 112 -2.89 7.90 3.33
N TRP A 113 -3.44 6.77 3.78
CA TRP A 113 -3.27 5.49 3.09
C TRP A 113 -3.85 5.52 1.67
N ARG A 114 -5.04 6.11 1.49
CA ARG A 114 -5.63 6.32 0.16
C ARG A 114 -4.81 7.28 -0.70
N ALA A 115 -4.24 8.32 -0.11
CA ALA A 115 -3.34 9.23 -0.81
C ALA A 115 -2.09 8.50 -1.30
N VAL A 116 -1.48 7.66 -0.46
CA VAL A 116 -0.36 6.78 -0.84
C VAL A 116 -0.77 5.89 -2.00
N LEU A 117 -1.89 5.15 -1.89
CA LEU A 117 -2.40 4.29 -2.96
C LEU A 117 -2.61 5.02 -4.31
N ALA A 118 -3.05 6.28 -4.26
CA ALA A 118 -3.28 7.10 -5.45
C ALA A 118 -1.98 7.62 -6.11
N HIS A 119 -0.88 7.76 -5.35
CA HIS A 119 0.38 8.31 -5.83
C HIS A 119 1.47 7.25 -6.08
N THR A 120 1.24 5.96 -5.75
CA THR A 120 2.17 4.89 -6.14
C THR A 120 1.86 4.33 -7.53
N GLY A 121 2.91 3.89 -8.22
CA GLY A 121 2.82 3.26 -9.54
C GLY A 121 2.63 4.26 -10.68
N ILE A 122 2.47 3.73 -11.88
CA ILE A 122 2.17 4.52 -13.08
C ILE A 122 0.65 4.68 -13.20
N PRO A 123 0.12 5.88 -13.50
CA PRO A 123 -1.31 6.06 -13.73
C PRO A 123 -1.84 5.10 -14.80
N LEU A 124 -3.00 4.53 -14.49
CA LEU A 124 -3.71 3.61 -15.37
C LEU A 124 -4.11 4.31 -16.67
N SER A 125 -4.05 3.62 -17.81
CA SER A 125 -4.49 4.21 -19.08
C SER A 125 -6.01 4.28 -19.18
N ARG A 126 -6.72 3.44 -18.41
CA ARG A 126 -8.17 3.33 -18.41
C ARG A 126 -8.77 2.90 -17.06
N ARG A 127 -10.06 3.21 -16.92
CA ARG A 127 -10.84 2.94 -15.69
C ARG A 127 -11.16 1.46 -15.53
N GLU A 128 -11.65 0.80 -16.57
CA GLU A 128 -11.99 -0.64 -16.52
C GLU A 128 -10.78 -1.52 -16.86
N PRO A 129 -10.62 -2.69 -16.21
CA PRO A 129 -9.59 -3.67 -16.56
C PRO A 129 -9.86 -4.33 -17.93
N TYR A 130 -8.88 -5.08 -18.47
CA TYR A 130 -9.05 -5.71 -19.79
C TYR A 130 -9.88 -6.95 -19.51
N SER A 131 -10.79 -7.28 -20.41
CA SER A 131 -11.33 -8.63 -20.37
C SER A 131 -10.17 -9.62 -20.59
N ILE A 132 -10.26 -10.83 -20.03
CA ILE A 132 -9.20 -11.84 -20.21
C ILE A 132 -8.86 -12.08 -21.70
N PRO A 133 -9.84 -12.21 -22.62
CA PRO A 133 -9.54 -12.36 -24.05
C PRO A 133 -8.81 -11.15 -24.64
N GLU A 134 -9.19 -9.93 -24.24
CA GLU A 134 -8.55 -8.71 -24.71
C GLU A 134 -7.10 -8.63 -24.20
N ALA A 135 -6.89 -8.84 -22.89
CA ALA A 135 -5.56 -8.90 -22.29
C ALA A 135 -4.67 -9.94 -22.97
N ALA A 136 -5.23 -11.11 -23.28
CA ALA A 136 -4.50 -12.20 -23.93
C ALA A 136 -4.02 -11.85 -25.34
N ASN A 137 -4.75 -11.02 -26.08
CA ASN A 137 -4.36 -10.58 -27.43
C ASN A 137 -3.50 -9.30 -27.42
N THR A 138 -3.58 -8.48 -26.37
CA THR A 138 -2.82 -7.23 -26.25
C THR A 138 -1.40 -7.45 -25.72
N TYR A 139 -1.22 -8.33 -24.74
CA TYR A 139 0.08 -8.50 -24.07
C TYR A 139 0.98 -9.49 -24.82
N LEU A 140 2.22 -9.04 -25.05
CA LEU A 140 3.26 -9.81 -25.73
C LEU A 140 4.24 -10.39 -24.72
N LEU A 141 4.65 -11.64 -24.97
CA LEU A 141 5.79 -12.24 -24.32
C LEU A 141 7.09 -11.64 -24.91
N SER A 142 8.21 -11.82 -24.21
CA SER A 142 9.54 -11.40 -24.63
C SER A 142 9.99 -11.94 -25.99
N ASN A 143 9.36 -13.01 -26.48
CA ASN A 143 9.61 -13.59 -27.80
C ASN A 143 8.69 -13.02 -28.91
N GLY A 144 7.85 -12.03 -28.58
CA GLY A 144 6.93 -11.36 -29.51
C GLY A 144 5.59 -12.05 -29.73
N GLN A 145 5.36 -13.24 -29.17
CA GLN A 145 4.06 -13.92 -29.25
C GLN A 145 3.05 -13.28 -28.30
N THR A 146 1.78 -13.24 -28.69
CA THR A 146 0.71 -12.84 -27.76
C THR A 146 0.54 -13.89 -26.66
N LEU A 147 0.06 -13.47 -25.50
CA LEU A 147 -0.29 -14.38 -24.41
C LEU A 147 -1.30 -15.44 -24.88
N TYR A 148 -2.24 -15.07 -25.76
CA TYR A 148 -3.20 -15.98 -26.37
C TYR A 148 -2.51 -17.05 -27.24
N GLU A 149 -1.65 -16.65 -28.18
CA GLU A 149 -0.92 -17.57 -29.05
C GLU A 149 -0.04 -18.56 -28.28
N ALA A 150 0.69 -18.06 -27.28
CA ALA A 150 1.53 -18.90 -26.43
C ALA A 150 0.67 -19.91 -25.65
N SER A 151 -0.48 -19.47 -25.13
CA SER A 151 -1.38 -20.33 -24.33
C SER A 151 -2.06 -21.44 -25.13
N ARG A 152 -2.13 -21.32 -26.47
CA ARG A 152 -2.70 -22.36 -27.34
C ARG A 152 -1.74 -23.53 -27.58
N LYS A 153 -0.44 -23.27 -27.52
CA LYS A 153 0.59 -24.29 -27.77
C LYS A 153 0.74 -25.24 -26.59
N GLN A 154 0.75 -24.68 -25.38
CA GLN A 154 0.83 -25.41 -24.12
C GLN A 154 0.28 -24.54 -22.97
N PRO A 155 -0.12 -25.14 -21.83
CA PRO A 155 -0.45 -24.38 -20.63
C PRO A 155 0.70 -23.47 -20.19
N LEU A 156 0.35 -22.28 -19.69
CA LEU A 156 1.31 -21.30 -19.16
C LEU A 156 1.10 -21.14 -17.65
N VAL A 157 2.18 -21.22 -16.89
CA VAL A 157 2.22 -20.80 -15.49
C VAL A 157 2.66 -19.35 -15.46
N LEU A 158 1.71 -18.45 -15.26
CA LEU A 158 1.97 -17.01 -15.14
C LEU A 158 2.31 -16.71 -13.69
N VAL A 159 3.52 -16.24 -13.41
CA VAL A 159 3.95 -15.78 -12.09
C VAL A 159 4.07 -14.26 -12.10
N PHE A 160 3.12 -13.59 -11.48
CA PHE A 160 3.08 -12.14 -11.31
C PHE A 160 3.99 -11.74 -10.15
N LEU A 161 5.09 -11.05 -10.46
CA LEU A 161 6.05 -10.57 -9.48
C LEU A 161 5.54 -9.30 -8.79
N ARG A 162 6.09 -8.95 -7.63
CA ARG A 162 5.96 -7.58 -7.09
C ARG A 162 6.99 -6.69 -7.78
N HIS A 163 7.95 -6.16 -7.05
CA HIS A 163 9.05 -5.38 -7.61
C HIS A 163 10.38 -6.13 -7.44
N PHE A 164 11.34 -5.87 -8.32
CA PHE A 164 12.63 -6.58 -8.29
C PHE A 164 13.45 -6.34 -7.01
N GLY A 165 13.20 -5.24 -6.30
CA GLY A 165 13.78 -4.98 -4.96
C GLY A 165 13.16 -5.77 -3.81
N CYS A 166 12.04 -6.46 -4.03
CA CYS A 166 11.33 -7.18 -2.98
C CYS A 166 12.10 -8.45 -2.61
N THR A 167 12.24 -8.71 -1.31
CA THR A 167 12.89 -9.93 -0.77
C THR A 167 12.30 -11.21 -1.37
N PHE A 168 10.97 -11.26 -1.51
CA PHE A 168 10.24 -12.43 -2.03
C PHE A 168 10.41 -12.59 -3.54
N THR A 169 10.41 -11.49 -4.31
CA THR A 169 10.73 -11.55 -5.73
C THR A 169 12.16 -12.05 -5.95
N ARG A 170 13.13 -11.57 -5.17
CA ARG A 170 14.51 -12.10 -5.24
C ARG A 170 14.59 -13.58 -4.89
N GLN A 171 13.77 -14.05 -3.96
CA GLN A 171 13.67 -15.48 -3.63
C GLN A 171 13.09 -16.31 -4.78
N ILE A 172 12.03 -15.82 -5.45
CA ILE A 172 11.49 -16.44 -6.67
C ILE A 172 12.56 -16.53 -7.75
N LEU A 173 13.30 -15.45 -7.99
CA LEU A 173 14.34 -15.41 -9.02
C LEU A 173 15.53 -16.33 -8.72
N ARG A 174 15.86 -16.57 -7.44
CA ARG A 174 16.88 -17.56 -7.05
C ARG A 174 16.41 -19.00 -7.24
N GLY A 175 15.14 -19.28 -6.95
CA GLY A 175 14.52 -20.60 -7.16
C GLY A 175 13.91 -20.78 -8.55
N LEU A 176 14.31 -19.96 -9.53
CA LEU A 176 13.64 -19.91 -10.83
C LEU A 176 13.81 -21.21 -11.62
N GLN A 177 15.00 -21.81 -11.59
CA GLN A 177 15.28 -23.09 -12.25
C GLN A 177 14.36 -24.20 -11.72
N ASP A 178 14.14 -24.25 -10.40
CA ASP A 178 13.23 -25.22 -9.79
C ASP A 178 11.78 -24.98 -10.22
N LEU A 179 11.35 -23.71 -10.31
CA LEU A 179 10.01 -23.35 -10.79
C LEU A 179 9.82 -23.73 -12.27
N GLU A 180 10.82 -23.50 -13.10
CA GLU A 180 10.79 -23.90 -14.51
C GLU A 180 10.70 -25.43 -14.65
N GLN A 181 11.48 -26.18 -13.87
CA GLN A 181 11.43 -27.64 -13.87
C GLN A 181 10.05 -28.16 -13.42
N GLN A 182 9.46 -27.58 -12.38
CA GLN A 182 8.11 -27.92 -11.93
C GLN A 182 7.04 -27.62 -12.99
N ALA A 183 7.14 -26.49 -13.68
CA ALA A 183 6.23 -26.17 -14.78
C ALA A 183 6.37 -27.19 -15.93
N LYS A 184 7.61 -27.50 -16.34
CA LYS A 184 7.90 -28.49 -17.39
C LYS A 184 7.39 -29.88 -17.05
N HIS A 185 7.51 -30.31 -15.79
CA HIS A 185 6.98 -31.60 -15.33
C HIS A 185 5.46 -31.72 -15.49
N ASN A 186 4.74 -30.59 -15.45
CA ASN A 186 3.30 -30.52 -15.68
C ASN A 186 2.95 -30.16 -17.15
N ASN A 187 3.89 -30.35 -18.09
CA ASN A 187 3.75 -29.99 -19.51
C ASN A 187 3.34 -28.51 -19.73
N ALA A 188 3.83 -27.61 -18.87
CA ALA A 188 3.54 -26.19 -18.92
C ALA A 188 4.81 -25.34 -19.07
N SER A 189 4.65 -24.11 -19.56
CA SER A 189 5.71 -23.11 -19.64
C SER A 189 5.62 -22.10 -18.52
N LEU A 190 6.73 -21.79 -17.86
CA LEU A 190 6.78 -20.68 -16.91
C LEU A 190 6.88 -19.34 -17.66
N VAL A 191 6.06 -18.37 -17.27
CA VAL A 191 6.12 -16.99 -17.76
C VAL A 191 6.12 -16.03 -16.58
N LEU A 192 7.11 -15.14 -16.50
CA LEU A 192 7.17 -14.10 -15.47
C LEU A 192 6.43 -12.83 -15.93
N VAL A 193 5.59 -12.26 -15.07
CA VAL A 193 4.98 -10.94 -15.32
C VAL A 193 5.57 -9.93 -14.35
N HIS A 194 6.00 -8.77 -14.84
CA HIS A 194 6.68 -7.75 -14.03
C HIS A 194 6.29 -6.31 -14.39
N MET A 195 6.60 -5.35 -13.52
CA MET A 195 6.22 -3.94 -13.68
C MET A 195 7.30 -3.03 -14.27
N LEU A 196 8.46 -3.57 -14.67
CA LEU A 196 9.47 -2.77 -15.38
C LEU A 196 9.14 -2.61 -16.86
N GLN A 197 9.65 -1.52 -17.45
CA GLN A 197 9.65 -1.36 -18.91
C GLN A 197 10.48 -2.48 -19.54
N SER A 198 10.01 -2.99 -20.68
CA SER A 198 10.70 -4.07 -21.41
C SER A 198 12.17 -3.73 -21.64
N GLY A 199 13.06 -4.64 -21.28
CA GLY A 199 14.52 -4.50 -21.35
C GLY A 199 15.18 -4.11 -20.03
N GLN A 200 14.48 -3.43 -19.11
CA GLN A 200 15.08 -3.03 -17.81
C GLN A 200 15.22 -4.22 -16.85
N GLU A 201 14.37 -5.23 -16.99
CA GLU A 201 14.39 -6.45 -16.18
C GLU A 201 15.65 -7.30 -16.37
N ILE A 202 16.35 -7.16 -17.51
CA ILE A 202 17.53 -7.95 -17.85
C ILE A 202 18.62 -7.79 -16.78
N ASN A 203 18.77 -6.59 -16.23
CA ASN A 203 19.72 -6.27 -15.17
C ASN A 203 19.46 -7.06 -13.87
N TYR A 204 18.23 -7.52 -13.66
CA TYR A 204 17.83 -8.26 -12.46
C TYR A 204 17.77 -9.77 -12.69
N LEU A 205 17.51 -10.21 -13.93
CA LEU A 205 17.43 -11.63 -14.29
C LEU A 205 18.81 -12.26 -14.48
N GLY A 206 19.82 -11.48 -14.86
CA GLY A 206 21.18 -11.98 -15.08
C GLY A 206 21.19 -13.13 -16.10
N HIS A 207 21.73 -14.29 -15.71
CA HIS A 207 21.78 -15.49 -16.55
C HIS A 207 20.40 -16.11 -16.86
N ASN A 208 19.34 -15.69 -16.17
CA ASN A 208 17.98 -16.19 -16.40
C ASN A 208 17.19 -15.34 -17.42
N SER A 209 17.88 -14.55 -18.25
CA SER A 209 17.28 -13.65 -19.26
C SER A 209 16.40 -14.35 -20.29
N ASP A 210 16.59 -15.66 -20.46
CA ASP A 210 15.90 -16.46 -21.47
C ASP A 210 14.50 -16.90 -21.03
N THR A 211 14.18 -16.71 -19.75
CA THR A 211 12.85 -17.01 -19.21
C THR A 211 11.79 -16.19 -19.95
N PRO A 212 10.72 -16.81 -20.48
CA PRO A 212 9.60 -16.08 -21.07
C PRO A 212 9.01 -15.09 -20.07
N ARG A 213 8.69 -13.88 -20.53
CA ARG A 213 8.22 -12.82 -19.65
C ARG A 213 7.32 -11.81 -20.33
N ILE A 214 6.54 -11.08 -19.54
CA ILE A 214 5.66 -10.01 -19.97
C ILE A 214 5.93 -8.77 -19.11
N ALA A 215 6.17 -7.64 -19.78
CA ALA A 215 6.28 -6.34 -19.14
C ALA A 215 4.88 -5.70 -19.02
N ASP A 216 4.49 -5.34 -17.80
CA ASP A 216 3.25 -4.62 -17.49
C ASP A 216 3.48 -3.45 -16.52
N PRO A 217 4.13 -2.36 -16.98
CA PRO A 217 4.47 -1.22 -16.11
C PRO A 217 3.28 -0.50 -15.47
N ARG A 218 2.10 -0.59 -16.11
CA ARG A 218 0.86 0.04 -15.63
C ARG A 218 -0.02 -0.91 -14.82
N CYS A 219 0.41 -2.16 -14.62
CA CYS A 219 -0.34 -3.18 -13.89
C CYS A 219 -1.74 -3.46 -14.49
N GLU A 220 -1.97 -3.26 -15.80
CA GLU A 220 -3.29 -3.53 -16.39
C GLU A 220 -3.53 -5.02 -16.61
N LEU A 221 -2.49 -5.81 -16.90
CA LEU A 221 -2.56 -7.27 -16.92
C LEU A 221 -2.79 -7.80 -15.50
N TYR A 222 -2.09 -7.25 -14.49
CA TYR A 222 -2.35 -7.59 -13.08
C TYR A 222 -3.83 -7.41 -12.73
N ARG A 223 -4.40 -6.23 -13.04
CA ARG A 223 -5.82 -5.94 -12.80
C ARG A 223 -6.77 -6.88 -13.55
N SER A 224 -6.41 -7.26 -14.78
CA SER A 224 -7.23 -8.17 -15.60
C SER A 224 -7.28 -9.58 -15.00
N PHE A 225 -6.21 -9.99 -14.31
CA PHE A 225 -6.13 -11.23 -13.54
C PHE A 225 -6.67 -11.09 -12.09
N GLY A 226 -7.30 -9.95 -11.76
CA GLY A 226 -7.87 -9.69 -10.44
C GLY A 226 -6.85 -9.33 -9.36
N LEU A 227 -5.59 -9.06 -9.72
CA LEU A 227 -4.54 -8.66 -8.78
C LEU A 227 -4.58 -7.13 -8.57
N GLY A 228 -4.94 -6.72 -7.35
CA GLY A 228 -4.97 -5.32 -6.94
C GLY A 228 -3.72 -4.87 -6.17
N LYS A 229 -3.79 -3.64 -5.66
CA LYS A 229 -2.85 -3.14 -4.66
C LYS A 229 -3.20 -3.71 -3.30
N GLY A 230 -2.20 -4.11 -2.52
CA GLY A 230 -2.37 -4.70 -1.21
C GLY A 230 -2.78 -3.68 -0.15
N GLY A 231 -3.53 -4.14 0.84
CA GLY A 231 -3.82 -3.38 2.06
C GLY A 231 -2.60 -3.28 2.99
N PHE A 232 -2.70 -2.44 4.03
CA PHE A 232 -1.60 -2.23 4.98
C PHE A 232 -1.10 -3.54 5.61
N PHE A 233 -2.01 -4.40 6.09
CA PHE A 233 -1.64 -5.68 6.73
C PHE A 233 -1.11 -6.73 5.75
N GLU A 234 -1.55 -6.71 4.49
CA GLU A 234 -1.07 -7.64 3.47
C GLU A 234 0.38 -7.34 3.08
N LEU A 235 0.77 -6.05 3.15
CA LEU A 235 2.08 -5.53 2.77
C LEU A 235 3.06 -5.40 3.95
N PHE A 236 2.58 -5.08 5.15
CA PHE A 236 3.38 -4.78 6.33
C PHE A 236 2.95 -5.55 7.58
N GLY A 237 2.11 -6.58 7.43
CA GLY A 237 1.64 -7.39 8.55
C GLY A 237 2.71 -8.27 9.19
N PRO A 238 2.42 -8.86 10.36
CA PRO A 238 3.38 -9.68 11.12
C PRO A 238 3.97 -10.83 10.29
N GLN A 239 3.18 -11.46 9.43
CA GLN A 239 3.63 -12.52 8.54
C GLN A 239 4.70 -12.04 7.55
N VAL A 240 4.58 -10.80 7.04
CA VAL A 240 5.55 -10.21 6.12
C VAL A 240 6.86 -9.92 6.84
N TRP A 241 6.80 -9.35 8.04
CA TRP A 241 7.98 -9.11 8.88
C TRP A 241 8.69 -10.41 9.25
N TRP A 242 7.93 -11.41 9.70
CA TRP A 242 8.47 -12.72 10.06
C TRP A 242 9.17 -13.42 8.89
N ARG A 243 8.47 -13.55 7.75
CA ARG A 243 9.06 -14.16 6.55
C ARG A 243 10.19 -13.31 5.98
N GLY A 244 10.10 -11.98 6.07
CA GLY A 244 11.17 -11.06 5.68
C GLY A 244 12.44 -11.28 6.48
N ALA A 245 12.32 -11.40 7.81
CA ALA A 245 13.45 -11.72 8.68
C ALA A 245 14.10 -13.06 8.30
N ILE A 246 13.30 -14.12 8.05
CA ILE A 246 13.80 -15.41 7.57
C ILE A 246 14.51 -15.28 6.22
N SER A 247 13.98 -14.50 5.28
CA SER A 247 14.57 -14.30 3.95
C SER A 247 15.91 -13.53 4.01
N VAL A 248 16.13 -12.67 5.00
CA VAL A 248 17.43 -12.03 5.24
C VAL A 248 18.49 -13.09 5.57
N PHE A 249 18.18 -14.07 6.43
CA PHE A 249 19.08 -15.20 6.70
C PHE A 249 19.35 -16.07 5.46
N LYS A 250 18.41 -16.12 4.52
CA LYS A 250 18.59 -16.77 3.21
C LYS A 250 19.34 -15.89 2.19
N GLY A 251 19.88 -14.75 2.61
CA GLY A 251 20.66 -13.83 1.78
C GLY A 251 19.83 -12.94 0.83
N CYS A 252 18.51 -12.87 1.01
CA CYS A 252 17.61 -11.99 0.26
C CYS A 252 17.22 -10.79 1.13
N GLY A 253 18.08 -9.75 1.17
CA GLY A 253 17.79 -8.49 1.86
C GLY A 253 16.83 -7.57 1.10
N VAL A 254 16.44 -6.47 1.74
CA VAL A 254 15.62 -5.41 1.12
C VAL A 254 16.46 -4.69 0.05
N GLY A 255 15.94 -4.63 -1.19
CA GLY A 255 16.60 -3.94 -2.31
C GLY A 255 15.85 -2.67 -2.73
N HIS A 256 16.43 -1.93 -3.68
CA HIS A 256 15.82 -0.72 -4.22
C HIS A 256 14.46 -1.00 -4.89
N LEU A 257 13.46 -0.17 -4.62
CA LEU A 257 12.12 -0.30 -5.18
C LEU A 257 12.15 -0.10 -6.70
N ALA A 258 11.65 -1.08 -7.46
CA ALA A 258 11.71 -1.11 -8.91
C ALA A 258 10.39 -1.70 -9.46
N GLY A 259 9.39 -0.82 -9.61
CA GLY A 259 7.98 -1.16 -9.86
C GLY A 259 7.04 -0.51 -8.82
N ASP A 260 5.75 -0.85 -8.81
CA ASP A 260 4.82 -0.40 -7.77
C ASP A 260 4.98 -1.24 -6.50
N GLY A 261 5.46 -0.62 -5.42
CA GLY A 261 5.65 -1.29 -4.13
C GLY A 261 4.37 -1.81 -3.48
N LEU A 262 3.19 -1.37 -3.91
CA LEU A 262 1.91 -1.82 -3.32
C LEU A 262 1.24 -2.93 -4.14
N GLN A 263 1.72 -3.23 -5.35
CA GLN A 263 1.12 -4.25 -6.20
C GLN A 263 1.27 -5.65 -5.58
N MET A 264 0.18 -6.42 -5.57
CA MET A 264 0.18 -7.79 -5.05
C MET A 264 0.63 -8.79 -6.12
N PRO A 265 1.41 -9.82 -5.74
CA PRO A 265 1.81 -10.89 -6.64
C PRO A 265 0.69 -11.94 -6.77
N GLY A 266 0.91 -12.92 -7.64
CA GLY A 266 0.02 -14.07 -7.79
C GLY A 266 0.57 -15.07 -8.79
N ALA A 267 -0.01 -16.26 -8.82
CA ALA A 267 0.34 -17.28 -9.79
C ALA A 267 -0.91 -17.91 -10.39
N PHE A 268 -0.90 -18.16 -11.69
CA PHE A 268 -2.07 -18.63 -12.45
C PHE A 268 -1.66 -19.65 -13.49
N VAL A 269 -2.52 -20.63 -13.74
CA VAL A 269 -2.42 -21.49 -14.94
C VAL A 269 -3.34 -20.93 -16.00
N PHE A 270 -2.79 -20.64 -17.18
CA PHE A 270 -3.49 -20.03 -18.30
C PHE A 270 -3.37 -20.90 -19.55
N HIS A 271 -4.49 -21.26 -20.16
CA HIS A 271 -4.52 -22.12 -21.34
C HIS A 271 -5.70 -21.79 -22.24
N ASN A 272 -5.49 -21.82 -23.56
CA ASN A 272 -6.50 -21.51 -24.58
C ASN A 272 -7.27 -20.20 -24.31
N GLY A 273 -6.55 -19.14 -23.90
CA GLY A 273 -7.16 -17.85 -23.62
C GLY A 273 -8.00 -17.77 -22.33
N ARG A 274 -7.88 -18.74 -21.42
CA ARG A 274 -8.65 -18.80 -20.16
C ARG A 274 -7.77 -19.09 -18.97
N ILE A 275 -8.16 -18.56 -17.81
CA ILE A 275 -7.58 -18.91 -16.51
C ILE A 275 -8.15 -20.27 -16.11
N ILE A 276 -7.28 -21.25 -15.90
CA ILE A 276 -7.68 -22.61 -15.51
C ILE A 276 -7.58 -22.78 -13.98
N SER A 277 -6.54 -22.23 -13.37
CA SER A 277 -6.41 -22.17 -11.91
C SER A 277 -5.71 -20.89 -11.47
N SER A 278 -5.97 -20.47 -10.24
CA SER A 278 -5.53 -19.20 -9.68
C SER A 278 -5.05 -19.34 -8.25
N GLN A 279 -3.95 -18.69 -7.94
CA GLN A 279 -3.41 -18.48 -6.60
C GLN A 279 -3.08 -16.98 -6.47
N PRO A 280 -4.08 -16.11 -6.27
CA PRO A 280 -3.81 -14.73 -5.87
C PRO A 280 -3.12 -14.73 -4.50
N ALA A 281 -2.12 -13.88 -4.30
CA ALA A 281 -1.44 -13.80 -3.02
C ALA A 281 -2.32 -13.10 -1.98
N HIS A 282 -2.36 -13.64 -0.76
CA HIS A 282 -3.02 -13.00 0.38
C HIS A 282 -2.05 -12.09 1.15
N SER A 283 -0.75 -12.33 1.00
CA SER A 283 0.31 -11.52 1.58
C SER A 283 1.42 -11.25 0.57
N ALA A 284 2.09 -10.11 0.73
CA ALA A 284 3.33 -9.78 0.03
C ALA A 284 4.41 -10.89 0.10
N ALA A 285 4.33 -11.74 1.13
CA ALA A 285 5.28 -12.80 1.42
C ALA A 285 4.90 -14.18 0.87
N ASP A 286 3.79 -14.29 0.14
CA ASP A 286 3.37 -15.55 -0.46
C ASP A 286 4.19 -15.86 -1.71
N LEU A 287 4.59 -17.13 -1.81
CA LEU A 287 5.37 -17.66 -2.93
C LEU A 287 4.46 -18.55 -3.79
N PRO A 288 4.73 -18.63 -5.10
CA PRO A 288 3.97 -19.49 -6.00
C PRO A 288 4.08 -20.95 -5.58
N ASN A 289 2.94 -21.65 -5.49
CA ASN A 289 2.87 -23.08 -5.21
C ASN A 289 2.30 -23.80 -6.43
N LEU A 290 3.19 -24.14 -7.37
CA LEU A 290 2.82 -24.78 -8.65
C LEU A 290 2.13 -26.13 -8.42
N SER A 291 2.60 -26.92 -7.46
CA SER A 291 1.98 -28.20 -7.12
C SER A 291 0.52 -28.06 -6.70
N ALA A 292 0.16 -27.02 -5.96
CA ALA A 292 -1.24 -26.75 -5.62
C ALA A 292 -2.05 -26.24 -6.82
N LEU A 293 -1.45 -25.36 -7.65
CA LEU A 293 -2.07 -24.83 -8.86
C LEU A 293 -2.41 -25.91 -9.88
N PHE A 294 -1.58 -26.94 -10.02
CA PHE A 294 -1.83 -28.04 -10.96
C PHE A 294 -2.74 -29.13 -10.40
N LYS A 295 -2.82 -29.29 -9.06
CA LYS A 295 -3.78 -30.23 -8.45
C LYS A 295 -5.22 -29.75 -8.54
N SER A 296 -5.47 -28.45 -8.48
CA SER A 296 -6.82 -27.88 -8.63
C SER A 296 -7.36 -27.94 -10.06
N THR A 297 -6.51 -28.29 -11.04
CA THR A 297 -6.85 -28.49 -12.45
C THR A 297 -7.29 -29.91 -12.80
N SER A 298 -7.07 -30.87 -11.92
CA SER A 298 -7.46 -32.27 -12.15
C SER A 298 -8.98 -32.41 -11.90
N PRO A 299 -9.74 -32.97 -12.86
CA PRO A 299 -11.19 -33.17 -12.71
C PRO A 299 -11.55 -34.09 -11.54
#